data_AF-A0A933U7Q4-F1
#
_entry.id   AF-A0A933U7Q4-F1
#
_cell.length_a   1.000
_cell.length_b   1.000
_cell.length_c   1.000
_cell.angle_alpha   90.00
_cell.angle_beta   90.00
_cell.angle_gamma   90.00
#
_symmetry.space_group_name_H-M   'P 1'
#
loop_
_entity.id
_entity.type
_entity.pdbx_description
1 polymer ?
#
loop_
_entity_poly.entity_id
_entity_poly.type
_entity_poly.pdbx_seq_one_letter_code
_entity_poly.pdbx_strand_id
1 'polypeptide(L)'
;MDTALSAWSEVSKLEEELAKLKPAEDAEGRIARRGAVRAAVKANDYARAEALAQQFAEDGASRALRKELRDVLKVEANGLSERFPSALRHHKTSDVMRLARLVLERGPFLLAA
;
A
#
# COMPACT_ATOMS: atom_id res chain seq x y z
N MET A 1 -4.62 -12.36 15.54
CA MET A 1 -4.09 -11.24 14.73
C MET A 1 -2.73 -11.66 14.22
N ASP A 2 -2.51 -11.57 12.91
CA ASP A 2 -1.19 -11.84 12.33
C ASP A 2 -0.25 -10.71 12.74
N THR A 3 0.71 -11.02 13.63
CA THR A 3 1.60 -10.03 14.27
C THR A 3 2.40 -9.23 13.26
N ALA A 4 2.71 -9.84 12.11
CA ALA A 4 3.42 -9.18 11.03
C ALA A 4 2.58 -8.07 10.37
N LEU A 5 1.28 -8.28 10.13
CA LEU A 5 0.41 -7.28 9.52
C LEU A 5 0.22 -6.07 10.45
N SER A 6 0.06 -6.31 11.76
CA SER A 6 -0.03 -5.24 12.75
C SER A 6 1.25 -4.41 12.79
N ALA A 7 2.41 -5.07 12.80
CA ALA A 7 3.71 -4.39 12.79
C ALA A 7 3.89 -3.52 11.54
N TRP A 8 3.51 -4.02 10.35
CA TRP A 8 3.56 -3.22 9.13
C TRP A 8 2.61 -2.02 9.16
N SER A 9 1.43 -2.16 9.77
CA SER A 9 0.51 -1.04 9.97
C SER A 9 1.12 0.05 10.88
N GLU A 10 1.78 -0.37 11.97
CA GLU A 10 2.46 0.55 12.88
C GLU A 10 3.64 1.26 12.21
N VAL A 11 4.50 0.53 11.49
CA VAL A 11 5.59 1.12 10.71
C VAL A 11 5.05 2.13 9.71
N SER A 12 3.95 1.81 9.02
CA SER A 12 3.35 2.72 8.05
C SER A 12 2.88 4.04 8.68
N LYS A 13 2.37 4.00 9.91
CA LYS A 13 1.97 5.21 10.66
C LYS A 13 3.20 6.01 11.11
N LEU A 14 4.23 5.35 11.64
CA LEU A 14 5.46 6.01 12.07
C LEU A 14 6.16 6.72 10.91
N GLU A 15 6.26 6.07 9.76
CA GLU A 15 6.85 6.65 8.56
C GLU A 15 6.00 7.80 7.99
N GLU A 16 4.67 7.75 8.14
CA GLU A 16 3.80 8.87 7.79
C GLU A 16 4.08 10.10 8.69
N GLU A 17 4.22 9.90 10.00
CA GLU A 17 4.58 10.98 10.93
C GLU A 17 5.97 11.55 10.61
N LEU A 18 6.96 10.70 10.29
CA LEU A 18 8.27 11.17 9.84
C LEU A 18 8.17 11.97 8.52
N ALA A 19 7.32 11.54 7.59
CA ALA A 19 7.09 12.24 6.34
C ALA A 19 6.46 13.62 6.54
N LYS A 20 5.61 13.79 7.57
CA LYS A 20 5.04 15.10 7.96
C LYS A 20 6.10 16.04 8.54
N LEU A 21 7.07 15.49 9.28
CA LEU A 21 8.14 16.28 9.91
C LEU A 21 9.28 16.66 8.95
N LYS A 22 9.40 15.98 7.80
CA LYS A 22 10.54 16.13 6.88
C LYS A 22 10.08 16.55 5.46
N PRO A 23 10.66 17.61 4.89
CA PRO A 23 10.41 18.03 3.52
C PRO A 23 10.58 16.90 2.48
N ALA A 24 9.82 16.94 1.39
CA ALA A 24 9.94 15.95 0.33
C ALA A 24 11.24 16.10 -0.49
N GLU A 25 11.90 17.26 -0.45
CA GLU A 25 13.23 17.44 -1.05
C GLU A 25 14.36 16.84 -0.22
N ASP A 26 14.12 16.50 1.05
CA ASP A 26 15.11 15.87 1.90
C ASP A 26 15.13 14.36 1.69
N ALA A 27 16.33 13.76 1.79
CA ALA A 27 16.48 12.31 1.64
C ALA A 27 15.63 11.55 2.66
N GLU A 28 15.61 11.99 3.91
CA GLU A 28 14.80 11.41 4.99
C GLU A 28 13.31 11.50 4.68
N GLY A 29 12.83 12.67 4.24
CA GLY A 29 11.41 12.86 3.91
C GLY A 29 10.97 12.04 2.69
N ARG A 30 11.84 11.81 1.71
CA ARG A 30 11.57 10.87 0.61
C ARG A 30 11.50 9.43 1.09
N ILE A 31 12.45 9.02 1.92
CA ILE A 31 12.50 7.65 2.47
C ILE A 31 11.24 7.38 3.28
N ALA A 32 10.84 8.31 4.15
CA ALA A 32 9.65 8.19 4.97
C ALA A 32 8.37 8.03 4.14
N ARG A 33 8.18 8.85 3.10
CA ARG A 33 7.01 8.73 2.19
C ARG A 33 6.96 7.38 1.48
N ARG A 34 8.11 6.88 1.01
CA ARG A 34 8.21 5.54 0.40
C ARG A 34 7.95 4.43 1.42
N GLY A 35 8.50 4.57 2.63
CA GLY A 35 8.32 3.65 3.75
C GLY A 35 6.87 3.53 4.14
N ALA A 36 6.18 4.66 4.32
CA ALA A 36 4.76 4.72 4.67
C ALA A 36 3.89 3.98 3.64
N VAL A 37 4.06 4.27 2.34
CA VAL A 37 3.29 3.61 1.26
C VAL A 37 3.61 2.12 1.19
N ARG A 38 4.89 1.74 1.21
CA ARG A 38 5.28 0.32 1.12
C ARG A 38 4.79 -0.47 2.34
N ALA A 39 4.90 0.08 3.54
CA ALA A 39 4.44 -0.58 4.76
C ALA A 39 2.91 -0.73 4.78
N ALA A 40 2.16 0.25 4.25
CA ALA A 40 0.71 0.11 4.08
C ALA A 40 0.36 -1.06 3.15
N VAL A 41 1.09 -1.21 2.04
CA VAL A 41 0.94 -2.38 1.16
C VAL A 41 1.27 -3.68 1.88
N LYS A 42 2.37 -3.75 2.65
CA LYS A 42 2.73 -4.95 3.42
C LYS A 42 1.75 -5.27 4.55
N ALA A 43 1.02 -4.28 5.04
CA ALA A 43 -0.10 -4.44 5.97
C ALA A 43 -1.42 -4.87 5.27
N ASN A 44 -1.39 -5.13 3.96
CA ASN A 44 -2.55 -5.36 3.11
C ASN A 44 -3.59 -4.21 3.07
N ASP A 45 -3.18 -2.99 3.42
CA ASP A 45 -4.04 -1.80 3.38
C ASP A 45 -3.77 -0.96 2.13
N TYR A 46 -4.19 -1.50 0.98
CA TYR A 46 -3.95 -0.91 -0.34
C TYR A 46 -4.70 0.40 -0.54
N ALA A 47 -5.92 0.53 0.00
CA ALA A 47 -6.68 1.77 -0.07
C ALA A 47 -5.92 2.90 0.62
N ARG A 48 -5.34 2.64 1.80
CA ARG A 48 -4.50 3.61 2.48
C ARG A 48 -3.17 3.86 1.75
N ALA A 49 -2.55 2.82 1.18
CA ALA A 49 -1.34 3.00 0.38
C ALA A 49 -1.55 3.92 -0.83
N GLU A 50 -2.67 3.77 -1.54
CA GLU A 50 -3.07 4.65 -2.65
C GLU A 50 -3.35 6.07 -2.17
N ALA A 51 -4.09 6.23 -1.06
CA ALA A 51 -4.38 7.53 -0.47
C ALA A 51 -3.09 8.27 -0.07
N LEU A 52 -2.14 7.59 0.60
CA LEU A 52 -0.85 8.16 0.96
C LEU A 52 -0.04 8.55 -0.28
N ALA A 53 0.01 7.69 -1.30
CA ALA A 53 0.75 7.99 -2.52
C ALA A 53 0.18 9.21 -3.25
N GLN A 54 -1.15 9.36 -3.26
CA GLN A 54 -1.83 10.51 -3.83
C GLN A 54 -1.55 11.79 -3.02
N GLN A 55 -1.73 11.73 -1.70
CA GLN A 55 -1.46 12.86 -0.81
C GLN A 55 -0.01 13.35 -0.97
N PHE A 56 0.96 12.45 -0.91
CA PHE A 56 2.36 12.83 -1.06
C PHE A 56 2.69 13.37 -2.45
N ALA A 57 1.96 12.97 -3.49
CA ALA A 57 2.11 13.53 -4.83
C ALA A 57 1.62 14.98 -4.92
N GLU A 58 0.64 15.35 -4.11
CA GLU A 58 0.06 16.69 -3.98
C GLU A 58 0.91 17.60 -3.07
N ASP A 59 1.56 17.03 -2.04
CA ASP A 59 2.44 17.72 -1.08
C ASP A 59 3.82 18.14 -1.67
N GLY A 60 3.86 18.58 -2.93
CA GLY A 60 5.07 19.12 -3.54
C GLY A 60 6.14 18.08 -3.93
N ALA A 61 5.82 16.78 -3.90
CA ALA A 61 6.77 15.75 -4.28
C ALA A 61 7.35 15.95 -5.69
N SER A 62 8.65 15.70 -5.82
CA SER A 62 9.33 15.72 -7.11
C SER A 62 8.70 14.71 -8.09
N ARG A 63 8.84 14.95 -9.40
CA ARG A 63 8.36 14.01 -10.43
C ARG A 63 8.96 12.60 -10.25
N ALA A 64 10.21 12.53 -9.79
CA ALA A 64 10.89 11.27 -9.48
C ALA A 64 10.21 10.54 -8.32
N LEU A 65 9.98 11.22 -7.18
CA LEU A 65 9.31 10.60 -6.04
C LEU A 65 7.89 10.11 -6.41
N ARG A 66 7.12 10.93 -7.14
CA ARG A 66 5.79 10.50 -7.63
C ARG A 66 5.84 9.25 -8.50
N LYS A 67 6.86 9.13 -9.34
CA LYS A 67 7.07 7.91 -10.14
C LYS A 67 7.39 6.72 -9.23
N GLU A 68 8.29 6.90 -8.27
CA GLU A 68 8.68 5.85 -7.33
C GLU A 68 7.49 5.35 -6.49
N LEU A 69 6.63 6.23 -5.99
CA LEU A 69 5.44 5.84 -5.23
C LEU A 69 4.46 5.02 -6.07
N ARG A 70 4.25 5.40 -7.34
CA ARG A 70 3.45 4.59 -8.29
C ARG A 70 4.11 3.25 -8.59
N ASP A 71 5.42 3.21 -8.71
CA ASP A 71 6.16 1.97 -8.98
C ASP A 71 6.06 1.01 -7.78
N VAL A 72 6.07 1.50 -6.54
CA VAL A 72 5.81 0.68 -5.35
C VAL A 72 4.44 0.02 -5.41
N LEU A 73 3.39 0.78 -5.75
CA LEU A 73 2.03 0.24 -5.89
C LEU A 73 1.94 -0.81 -7.02
N LYS A 74 2.61 -0.55 -8.15
CA LYS A 74 2.63 -1.47 -9.31
C LYS A 74 3.36 -2.79 -9.03
N VAL A 75 4.54 -2.74 -8.40
CA VAL A 75 5.33 -3.95 -8.12
C VAL A 75 4.52 -4.93 -7.27
N GLU A 76 3.82 -4.42 -6.27
CA GLU A 76 3.02 -5.27 -5.39
C GLU A 76 1.75 -5.76 -6.12
N ALA A 77 1.12 -4.94 -6.97
CA ALA A 77 0.04 -5.37 -7.87
C ALA A 77 0.47 -6.47 -8.85
N ASN A 78 1.71 -6.45 -9.33
CA ASN A 78 2.24 -7.50 -10.20
C ASN A 78 2.43 -8.82 -9.44
N GLY A 79 2.99 -8.79 -8.23
CA GLY A 79 3.10 -9.99 -7.39
C GLY A 79 1.73 -10.62 -7.06
N LEU A 80 0.68 -9.80 -7.01
CA LEU A 80 -0.70 -10.27 -6.86
C LEU A 80 -1.27 -10.86 -8.15
N SER A 81 -0.87 -10.32 -9.30
CA SER A 81 -1.25 -10.83 -10.61
C SER A 81 -0.69 -12.22 -10.86
N GLU A 82 0.53 -12.47 -10.41
CA GLU A 82 1.14 -13.80 -10.44
C GLU A 82 0.39 -14.78 -9.51
N ARG A 83 -0.08 -14.31 -8.36
CA ARG A 83 -0.73 -15.16 -7.35
C ARG A 83 -2.21 -15.44 -7.64
N PHE A 84 -2.92 -14.50 -8.26
CA PHE A 84 -4.36 -14.59 -8.56
C PHE A 84 -4.70 -14.17 -10.00
N PRO A 85 -4.10 -14.81 -11.03
CA PRO A 85 -4.22 -14.38 -12.42
C PRO A 85 -5.66 -14.43 -12.94
N SER A 86 -6.46 -15.40 -12.49
CA SER A 86 -7.87 -15.51 -12.91
C SER A 86 -8.75 -14.42 -12.31
N ALA A 87 -8.48 -13.96 -11.09
CA ALA A 87 -9.30 -12.94 -10.43
C ALA A 87 -9.15 -11.56 -11.10
N LEU A 88 -7.93 -11.22 -11.53
CA LEU A 88 -7.66 -9.94 -12.20
C LEU A 88 -8.15 -9.86 -13.64
N ARG A 89 -8.52 -10.98 -14.27
CA ARG A 89 -9.18 -10.97 -15.58
C ARG A 89 -10.61 -10.43 -15.53
N HIS A 90 -11.25 -10.55 -14.37
CA HIS A 90 -12.66 -10.25 -14.21
C HIS A 90 -12.93 -9.10 -13.23
N HIS A 91 -11.95 -8.74 -12.41
CA HIS A 91 -12.09 -7.74 -11.35
C HIS A 91 -10.91 -6.77 -11.33
N LYS A 92 -11.16 -5.55 -10.87
CA LYS A 92 -10.08 -4.57 -10.65
C LYS A 92 -9.14 -5.07 -9.56
N THR A 93 -7.87 -4.67 -9.61
CA THR A 93 -6.88 -5.04 -8.59
C THR A 93 -7.38 -4.73 -7.18
N SER A 94 -7.93 -3.54 -6.95
CA SER A 94 -8.50 -3.16 -5.65
C SER A 94 -9.62 -4.08 -5.16
N ASP A 95 -10.45 -4.62 -6.07
CA ASP A 95 -11.50 -5.59 -5.72
C ASP A 95 -10.92 -6.95 -5.36
N VAL A 96 -9.94 -7.43 -6.12
CA VAL A 96 -9.20 -8.66 -5.80
C VAL A 96 -8.50 -8.52 -4.45
N MET A 97 -7.99 -7.32 -4.11
CA MET A 97 -7.35 -7.06 -2.82
C MET A 97 -8.32 -7.06 -1.67
N ARG A 98 -9.47 -6.41 -1.83
CA ARG A 98 -10.55 -6.45 -0.84
C ARG A 98 -11.01 -7.89 -0.60
N LEU A 99 -11.17 -8.67 -1.66
CA LEU A 99 -11.57 -10.09 -1.56
C LEU A 99 -10.48 -10.95 -0.93
N ALA A 100 -9.23 -10.83 -1.35
CA ALA A 100 -8.10 -11.56 -0.76
C ALA A 100 -7.98 -11.26 0.74
N ARG A 101 -8.16 -9.99 1.13
CA ARG A 101 -8.21 -9.57 2.53
C ARG A 101 -9.35 -10.25 3.29
N LEU A 102 -10.58 -10.22 2.76
CA LEU A 102 -11.73 -10.87 3.38
C LEU A 102 -11.52 -12.38 3.54
N VAL A 103 -10.92 -13.04 2.55
CA VAL A 103 -10.59 -14.47 2.62
C VAL A 103 -9.51 -14.76 3.65
N LEU A 104 -8.47 -13.93 3.74
CA LEU A 104 -7.39 -14.10 4.72
C LEU A 104 -7.86 -13.80 6.15
N GLU A 105 -8.73 -12.81 6.35
CA GLU A 105 -9.23 -12.40 7.66
C GLU A 105 -10.38 -13.27 8.17
N ARG A 106 -11.26 -13.73 7.28
CA ARG A 106 -12.53 -14.40 7.64
C ARG A 106 -12.67 -15.82 7.09
N GLY A 107 -11.69 -16.29 6.32
CA GLY A 107 -11.75 -17.57 5.63
C GLY A 107 -12.58 -17.51 4.35
N PRO A 108 -12.39 -18.48 3.44
CA PRO A 108 -12.98 -18.46 2.09
C PRO A 108 -14.50 -18.65 2.05
N PHE A 109 -15.13 -19.08 3.15
CA PHE A 109 -16.54 -19.50 3.17
C PHE A 109 -17.53 -18.43 3.65
N LEU A 110 -17.07 -17.21 3.98
CA LEU A 110 -17.92 -16.13 4.51
C LEU A 110 -18.12 -14.96 3.51
N LEU A 111 -17.90 -15.18 2.22
CA LEU A 111 -18.11 -14.17 1.17
C LEU A 111 -19.56 -14.06 0.67
N ALA A 112 -20.48 -14.86 1.20
CA ALA A 112 -21.90 -14.83 0.90
C ALA A 112 -22.69 -14.54 2.19
N ALA A 113 -22.88 -13.26 2.49
CA ALA A 113 -23.87 -12.76 3.45
C ALA A 113 -24.22 -11.31 3.10
#